data_AF-A0A6L3NPG1-F1
#
_entry.id   AF-A0A6L3NPG1-F1
#
_cell.length_a   1.000
_cell.length_b   1.000
_cell.length_c   1.000
_cell.angle_alpha   90.00
_cell.angle_beta   90.00
_cell.angle_gamma   90.00
#
_symmetry.space_group_name_H-M   'P 1'
#
loop_
_entity.id
_entity.type
_entity.pdbx_description
1 polymer ?
#
loop_
_entity_poly.entity_id
_entity_poly.type
_entity_poly.pdbx_seq_one_letter_code
_entity_poly.pdbx_strand_id
1 'polypeptide(L)'
;MKFAIRAALAALCVTTAAAWAAGPASAPAVPAESIKMFPQPTAGQQRAVIALPALENEGDARVELMIGKTLQTDCNQQWFGGELIAEDVKGWGYTYYRLTDVKGPASTLMACPGQAPQQRFVQVRGDGQLLRYNSRLPLVVYVPDGFDVRYRVWHASKDVQQAVTQ
;
A
#
# COMPACT_ATOMS: atom_id res chain seq x y z
N MET A 1 -17.65 73.26 26.74
CA MET A 1 -16.19 73.19 26.98
C MET A 1 -15.87 71.90 27.71
N LYS A 2 -14.79 71.22 27.29
CA LYS A 2 -14.16 70.00 27.84
C LYS A 2 -14.73 68.64 27.39
N PHE A 3 -14.15 68.18 26.29
CA PHE A 3 -14.10 66.80 25.82
C PHE A 3 -13.20 65.96 26.73
N ALA A 4 -13.56 64.69 26.96
CA ALA A 4 -12.63 63.67 27.43
C ALA A 4 -12.84 62.39 26.61
N ILE A 5 -11.97 62.21 25.62
CA ILE A 5 -11.87 61.01 24.79
C ILE A 5 -11.07 59.98 25.58
N ARG A 6 -11.68 58.85 25.94
CA ARG A 6 -10.96 57.66 26.41
C ARG A 6 -10.68 56.76 25.21
N ALA A 7 -9.43 56.73 24.77
CA ALA A 7 -8.94 55.80 23.77
C ALA A 7 -8.97 54.37 24.33
N ALA A 8 -9.75 53.48 23.72
CA ALA A 8 -9.66 52.04 23.94
C ALA A 8 -8.75 51.47 22.85
N LEU A 9 -7.58 50.97 23.23
CA LEU A 9 -6.69 50.21 22.34
C LEU A 9 -7.40 48.90 21.94
N ALA A 10 -7.66 48.73 20.65
CA ALA A 10 -8.05 47.46 20.05
C ALA A 10 -6.80 46.57 19.94
N ALA A 11 -6.73 45.52 20.74
CA ALA A 11 -5.72 44.46 20.60
C ALA A 11 -6.14 43.54 19.44
N LEU A 12 -5.54 43.71 18.26
CA LEU A 12 -5.64 42.76 17.15
C LEU A 12 -4.85 41.50 17.51
N CYS A 13 -5.56 40.44 17.90
CA CYS A 13 -4.99 39.11 18.05
C CYS A 13 -4.89 38.47 16.66
N VAL A 14 -3.72 38.56 16.03
CA VAL A 14 -3.42 37.86 14.76
C VAL A 14 -3.25 36.39 15.07
N THR A 15 -4.29 35.58 14.84
CA THR A 15 -4.18 34.12 14.91
C THR A 15 -3.56 33.61 13.61
N THR A 16 -2.25 33.35 13.62
CA THR A 16 -1.60 32.59 12.55
C THR A 16 -2.04 31.13 12.66
N ALA A 17 -2.95 30.70 11.78
CA ALA A 17 -3.25 29.29 11.59
C ALA A 17 -2.03 28.62 10.94
N ALA A 18 -1.23 27.92 11.73
CA ALA A 18 -0.18 27.06 11.21
C ALA A 18 -0.84 25.82 10.56
N ALA A 19 -0.97 25.84 9.24
CA ALA A 19 -1.35 24.66 8.48
C ALA A 19 -0.23 23.62 8.58
N TRP A 20 -0.46 22.56 9.36
CA TRP A 20 0.43 21.41 9.41
C TRP A 20 0.23 20.60 8.13
N ALA A 21 1.05 20.89 7.12
CA ALA A 21 1.19 20.00 5.97
C ALA A 21 1.96 18.76 6.44
N ALA A 22 1.23 17.69 6.78
CA ALA A 22 1.84 16.38 6.98
C ALA A 22 2.39 15.92 5.62
N GLY A 23 3.70 16.05 5.42
CA GLY A 23 4.40 15.44 4.29
C GLY A 23 4.21 13.92 4.31
N PRO A 24 4.40 13.23 3.16
CA PRO A 24 4.27 11.78 3.11
C PRO A 24 5.24 11.16 4.11
N ALA A 25 4.71 10.42 5.09
CA ALA A 25 5.51 9.70 6.06
C ALA A 25 6.44 8.74 5.31
N SER A 26 7.75 8.92 5.47
CA SER A 26 8.75 8.00 4.93
C SER A 26 8.49 6.59 5.49
N ALA A 27 8.45 5.58 4.62
CA ALA A 27 8.30 4.20 5.06
C ALA A 27 9.45 3.83 6.02
N PRO A 28 9.17 3.11 7.13
CA PRO A 28 10.21 2.73 8.07
C PRO A 28 11.26 1.85 7.39
N ALA A 29 12.53 1.99 7.80
CA ALA A 29 13.62 1.18 7.28
C ALA A 29 13.50 -0.27 7.79
N VAL A 30 13.78 -1.25 6.92
CA VAL A 30 13.83 -2.67 7.29
C VAL A 30 15.23 -3.00 7.82
N PRO A 31 15.41 -3.41 9.09
CA PRO A 31 16.71 -3.82 9.59
C PRO A 31 17.16 -5.11 8.90
N ALA A 32 18.40 -5.16 8.40
CA ALA A 32 18.93 -6.33 7.70
C ALA A 32 18.90 -7.63 8.54
N GLU A 33 18.91 -7.51 9.87
CA GLU A 33 18.83 -8.66 10.78
C GLU A 33 17.47 -9.33 10.78
N SER A 34 16.40 -8.53 10.60
CA SER A 34 15.01 -8.99 10.60
C SER A 34 14.65 -9.86 9.39
N ILE A 35 15.56 -9.96 8.41
CA ILE A 35 15.35 -10.74 7.18
C ILE A 35 16.31 -11.94 7.04
N LYS A 36 17.23 -12.16 7.99
CA LYS A 36 18.28 -13.21 7.91
C LYS A 36 17.71 -14.64 7.85
N MET A 37 16.58 -14.88 8.51
CA MET A 37 15.90 -16.18 8.55
C MET A 37 15.09 -16.48 7.29
N PHE A 38 14.73 -15.47 6.50
CA PHE A 38 13.97 -15.67 5.28
C PHE A 38 14.91 -16.19 4.17
N PRO A 39 14.46 -17.16 3.34
CA PRO A 39 15.29 -17.72 2.29
C PRO A 39 15.79 -16.64 1.32
N GLN A 40 16.94 -16.86 0.69
CA GLN A 40 17.37 -15.97 -0.39
C GLN A 40 16.48 -16.20 -1.63
N PRO A 41 16.25 -15.17 -2.46
CA PRO A 41 15.55 -15.35 -3.73
C PRO A 41 16.25 -16.42 -4.58
N THR A 42 15.48 -17.28 -5.24
CA THR A 42 16.00 -18.19 -6.26
C THR A 42 16.29 -17.42 -7.56
N ALA A 43 17.05 -18.01 -8.48
CA ALA A 43 17.30 -17.40 -9.79
C ALA A 43 15.97 -17.02 -10.49
N GLY A 44 15.92 -15.82 -11.08
CA GLY A 44 14.72 -15.27 -11.73
C GLY A 44 13.69 -14.65 -10.78
N GLN A 45 14.00 -14.56 -9.49
CA GLN A 45 13.16 -13.93 -8.47
C GLN A 45 13.92 -12.85 -7.71
N GLN A 46 13.15 -11.89 -7.21
CA GLN A 46 13.60 -10.87 -6.27
C GLN A 46 12.72 -10.86 -5.02
N ARG A 47 13.32 -10.44 -3.90
CA ARG A 47 12.64 -10.32 -2.60
C ARG A 47 12.34 -8.86 -2.30
N ALA A 48 11.06 -8.52 -2.24
CA ALA A 48 10.58 -7.25 -1.71
C ALA A 48 10.31 -7.39 -0.20
N VAL A 49 10.63 -6.33 0.57
CA VAL A 49 10.38 -6.32 2.01
C VAL A 49 9.71 -5.01 2.40
N ILE A 50 8.60 -5.12 3.13
CA ILE A 50 7.79 -3.99 3.59
C ILE A 50 7.87 -3.96 5.12
N ALA A 51 8.41 -2.88 5.68
CA ALA A 51 8.22 -2.56 7.09
C ALA A 51 6.97 -1.69 7.24
N LEU A 52 6.08 -2.09 8.13
CA LEU A 52 4.86 -1.35 8.43
C LEU A 52 5.10 -0.46 9.67
N PRO A 53 4.63 0.80 9.67
CA PRO A 53 4.67 1.62 10.88
C PRO A 53 3.78 1.02 11.97
N ALA A 54 4.13 1.24 13.24
CA ALA A 54 3.27 0.82 14.33
C ALA A 54 1.99 1.68 14.35
N LEU A 55 0.83 1.04 14.54
CA LEU A 55 -0.46 1.69 14.72
C LEU A 55 -0.99 1.44 16.13
N GLU A 56 -1.82 2.35 16.65
CA GLU A 56 -2.47 2.17 17.95
C GLU A 56 -3.43 0.97 17.95
N ASN A 57 -4.23 0.81 16.89
CA ASN A 57 -5.10 -0.35 16.69
C ASN A 57 -4.84 -1.00 15.32
N GLU A 58 -3.97 -2.01 15.31
CA GLU A 58 -3.69 -2.80 14.09
C GLU A 58 -4.86 -3.73 13.70
N GLY A 59 -5.76 -4.06 14.63
CA GLY A 59 -6.90 -4.94 14.38
C GLY A 59 -7.86 -4.40 13.32
N ASP A 60 -7.96 -3.07 13.26
CA ASP A 60 -8.80 -2.33 12.31
C ASP A 60 -8.09 -2.05 10.98
N ALA A 61 -6.83 -2.47 10.83
CA ALA A 61 -6.04 -2.23 9.63
C ALA A 61 -5.80 -3.53 8.83
N ARG A 62 -5.67 -3.39 7.51
CA ARG A 62 -5.22 -4.45 6.59
C ARG A 62 -4.20 -3.88 5.61
N VAL A 63 -3.40 -4.75 5.02
CA VAL A 63 -2.42 -4.40 3.99
C VAL A 63 -2.81 -5.08 2.70
N GLU A 64 -3.13 -4.31 1.67
CA GLU A 64 -3.32 -4.82 0.31
C GLU A 64 -1.98 -4.78 -0.44
N LEU A 65 -1.54 -5.93 -0.92
CA LEU A 65 -0.38 -6.07 -1.79
C LEU A 65 -0.79 -5.84 -3.24
N MET A 66 -0.12 -4.88 -3.88
CA MET A 66 -0.32 -4.50 -5.28
C MET A 66 0.93 -4.91 -6.08
N ILE A 67 0.92 -6.13 -6.63
CA ILE A 67 2.06 -6.70 -7.34
C ILE A 67 1.84 -6.57 -8.85
N GLY A 68 2.81 -6.08 -9.61
CA GLY A 68 2.61 -5.80 -11.03
C GLY A 68 3.81 -5.23 -11.75
N LYS A 69 3.60 -4.74 -12.98
CA LYS A 69 4.62 -4.06 -13.79
C LYS A 69 4.10 -2.74 -14.30
N THR A 70 4.96 -1.73 -14.38
CA THR A 70 4.63 -0.50 -15.11
C THR A 70 4.86 -0.73 -16.60
N LEU A 71 3.79 -0.70 -17.40
CA LEU A 71 3.82 -0.95 -18.84
C LEU A 71 3.23 0.25 -19.61
N GLN A 72 3.64 0.42 -20.86
CA GLN A 72 2.92 1.28 -21.79
C GLN A 72 1.65 0.54 -22.26
N THR A 73 0.49 1.12 -22.00
CA THR A 73 -0.83 0.49 -22.22
C THR A 73 -1.73 1.39 -23.05
N ASP A 74 -2.71 0.78 -23.70
CA ASP A 74 -3.74 1.42 -24.51
C ASP A 74 -5.02 1.70 -23.69
N CYS A 75 -6.18 1.80 -24.35
CA CYS A 75 -7.47 1.99 -23.67
C CYS A 75 -7.97 0.73 -22.95
N ASN A 76 -7.39 -0.43 -23.26
CA ASN A 76 -7.85 -1.69 -22.72
C ASN A 76 -7.47 -1.86 -21.25
N GLN A 77 -8.32 -2.59 -20.53
CA GLN A 77 -7.96 -3.05 -19.19
C GLN A 77 -7.03 -4.24 -19.33
N GLN A 78 -5.85 -4.15 -18.74
CA GLN A 78 -4.85 -5.20 -18.75
C GLN A 78 -4.58 -5.69 -17.33
N TRP A 79 -4.26 -6.97 -17.19
CA TRP A 79 -3.88 -7.57 -15.91
C TRP A 79 -3.02 -8.80 -16.12
N PHE A 80 -2.21 -9.14 -15.12
CA PHE A 80 -1.55 -10.44 -15.03
C PHE A 80 -2.43 -11.43 -14.25
N GLY A 81 -2.31 -12.72 -14.55
CA GLY A 81 -2.75 -13.79 -13.66
C GLY A 81 -1.58 -14.27 -12.80
N GLY A 82 -1.89 -14.89 -11.67
CA GLY A 82 -0.90 -15.49 -10.76
C GLY A 82 -1.53 -15.80 -9.41
N GLU A 83 -0.83 -16.56 -8.59
CA GLU A 83 -1.28 -16.95 -7.25
C GLU A 83 -0.28 -16.48 -6.19
N LEU A 84 -0.77 -15.90 -5.11
CA LEU A 84 0.05 -15.48 -3.98
C LEU A 84 -0.04 -16.53 -2.87
N ILE A 85 1.00 -17.35 -2.74
CA ILE A 85 1.06 -18.44 -1.77
C ILE A 85 1.74 -17.97 -0.49
N ALA A 86 1.16 -18.29 0.66
CA ALA A 86 1.79 -18.11 1.97
C ALA A 86 2.67 -19.33 2.30
N GLU A 87 3.94 -19.10 2.61
CA GLU A 87 4.92 -20.13 2.98
C GLU A 87 5.52 -19.81 4.35
N ASP A 88 5.78 -20.85 5.15
CA ASP A 88 6.37 -20.69 6.48
C ASP A 88 7.89 -20.81 6.45
N VAL A 89 8.56 -19.93 7.18
CA VAL A 89 9.98 -20.03 7.51
C VAL A 89 10.15 -21.17 8.52
N LYS A 90 10.69 -22.30 8.05
CA LYS A 90 10.89 -23.51 8.86
C LYS A 90 11.64 -23.20 10.16
N GLY A 91 11.02 -23.56 11.29
CA GLY A 91 11.60 -23.40 12.63
C GLY A 91 11.41 -22.02 13.27
N TRP A 92 10.82 -21.05 12.57
CA TRP A 92 10.62 -19.68 13.09
C TRP A 92 9.14 -19.32 13.29
N GLY A 93 8.22 -19.98 12.57
CA GLY A 93 6.80 -19.63 12.61
C GLY A 93 6.46 -18.29 11.96
N TYR A 94 7.36 -17.75 11.14
CA TYR A 94 7.10 -16.57 10.32
C TYR A 94 6.60 -16.99 8.95
N THR A 95 5.72 -16.18 8.39
CA THR A 95 5.17 -16.41 7.05
C THR A 95 5.77 -15.38 6.08
N TYR A 96 6.11 -15.83 4.88
CA TYR A 96 6.38 -14.97 3.73
C TYR A 96 5.46 -15.36 2.58
N TYR A 97 5.41 -14.51 1.56
CA TYR A 97 4.52 -14.70 0.42
C TYR A 97 5.34 -14.91 -0.83
N ARG A 98 4.88 -15.79 -1.73
CA ARG A 98 5.49 -15.99 -3.05
C ARG A 98 4.42 -15.91 -4.13
N LEU A 99 4.69 -15.08 -5.12
CA LEU A 99 3.92 -15.05 -6.34
C LEU A 99 4.37 -16.19 -7.26
N THR A 100 3.45 -17.11 -7.56
CA THR A 100 3.66 -18.25 -8.46
C THR A 100 2.72 -18.17 -9.67
N ASP A 101 2.99 -19.02 -10.67
CA ASP A 101 2.11 -19.24 -11.82
C ASP A 101 1.72 -17.97 -12.59
N VAL A 102 2.64 -17.02 -12.68
CA VAL A 102 2.41 -15.73 -13.32
C VAL A 102 2.16 -15.92 -14.82
N LYS A 103 1.03 -15.38 -15.30
CA LYS A 103 0.59 -15.45 -16.70
C LYS A 103 0.16 -14.08 -17.21
N GLY A 104 0.20 -13.89 -18.53
CA GLY A 104 -0.29 -12.68 -19.19
C GLY A 104 0.81 -11.69 -19.60
N PRO A 105 0.47 -10.40 -19.81
CA PRO A 105 -0.81 -9.79 -19.45
C PRO A 105 -1.97 -10.25 -20.34
N ALA A 106 -3.15 -10.43 -19.74
CA ALA A 106 -4.43 -10.51 -20.44
C ALA A 106 -4.98 -9.09 -20.64
N SER A 107 -5.84 -8.91 -21.64
CA SER A 107 -6.40 -7.60 -22.02
C SER A 107 -7.85 -7.74 -22.50
N THR A 108 -8.65 -6.69 -22.30
CA THR A 108 -9.89 -6.51 -23.08
C THR A 108 -9.59 -6.25 -24.56
N LEU A 109 -10.62 -6.31 -25.42
CA LEU A 109 -10.51 -6.18 -26.89
C LEU A 109 -11.30 -4.97 -27.44
N MET A 110 -11.26 -3.84 -26.75
CA MET A 110 -11.85 -2.58 -27.25
C MET A 110 -10.94 -1.96 -28.32
N ALA A 111 -11.55 -1.29 -29.30
CA ALA A 111 -10.81 -0.44 -30.24
C ALA A 111 -10.37 0.86 -29.54
N CYS A 112 -9.10 1.25 -29.70
CA CYS A 112 -8.53 2.45 -29.09
C CYS A 112 -8.10 3.50 -30.14
N PRO A 113 -9.02 4.06 -30.94
CA PRO A 113 -8.66 5.01 -31.99
C PRO A 113 -8.14 6.32 -31.40
N GLY A 114 -7.03 6.82 -31.94
CA GLY A 114 -6.46 8.13 -31.59
C GLY A 114 -5.86 8.24 -30.19
N GLN A 115 -5.77 7.14 -29.43
CA GLN A 115 -5.17 7.17 -28.09
C GLN A 115 -3.67 6.87 -28.15
N ALA A 116 -2.86 7.76 -27.57
CA ALA A 116 -1.45 7.48 -27.32
C ALA A 116 -1.29 6.46 -26.17
N PRO A 117 -0.25 5.60 -26.20
CA PRO A 117 0.08 4.73 -25.08
C PRO A 117 0.36 5.54 -23.80
N GLN A 118 -0.12 5.02 -22.67
CA GLN A 118 0.09 5.60 -21.34
C GLN A 118 0.76 4.60 -20.42
N GLN A 119 1.69 5.08 -19.58
CA GLN A 119 2.27 4.25 -18.53
C GLN A 119 1.21 3.94 -17.47
N ARG A 120 0.92 2.65 -17.26
CA ARG A 120 0.03 2.17 -16.21
C ARG A 120 0.66 1.01 -15.47
N PHE A 121 0.35 0.91 -14.18
CA PHE A 121 0.75 -0.22 -13.36
C PHE A 121 -0.24 -1.37 -13.55
N VAL A 122 0.16 -2.36 -14.34
CA VAL A 122 -0.64 -3.56 -14.66
C VAL A 122 -0.40 -4.59 -13.57
N GLN A 123 -1.45 -4.86 -12.80
CA GLN A 123 -1.39 -5.69 -11.60
C GLN A 123 -1.69 -7.16 -11.88
N VAL A 124 -1.15 -8.03 -11.04
CA VAL A 124 -1.62 -9.42 -10.89
C VAL A 124 -2.98 -9.41 -10.22
N ARG A 125 -3.98 -10.01 -10.85
CA ARG A 125 -5.28 -10.28 -10.22
C ARG A 125 -5.27 -11.70 -9.64
N GLY A 126 -5.66 -11.81 -8.37
CA GLY A 126 -5.79 -13.06 -7.65
C GLY A 126 -6.28 -12.82 -6.23
N ASP A 127 -6.59 -13.89 -5.52
CA ASP A 127 -7.01 -13.82 -4.12
C ASP A 127 -5.79 -13.69 -3.18
N GLY A 128 -6.05 -13.44 -1.89
CA GLY A 128 -5.03 -13.47 -0.85
C GLY A 128 -4.11 -12.24 -0.78
N GLN A 129 -4.38 -11.19 -1.56
CA GLN A 129 -3.58 -9.97 -1.57
C GLN A 129 -3.91 -9.02 -0.40
N LEU A 130 -5.05 -9.21 0.29
CA LEU A 130 -5.44 -8.42 1.46
C LEU A 130 -5.05 -9.15 2.75
N LEU A 131 -3.95 -8.71 3.37
CA LEU A 131 -3.31 -9.34 4.51
C LEU A 131 -3.61 -8.63 5.82
N ARG A 132 -3.44 -9.34 6.94
CA ARG A 132 -3.49 -8.76 8.28
C ARG A 132 -2.35 -7.75 8.47
N TYR A 133 -2.66 -6.61 9.09
CA TYR A 133 -1.64 -5.64 9.50
C TYR A 133 -0.86 -6.15 10.73
N ASN A 134 0.47 -6.06 10.68
CA ASN A 134 1.35 -6.41 11.80
C ASN A 134 2.68 -5.67 11.67
N SER A 135 2.91 -4.62 12.46
CA SER A 135 4.15 -3.83 12.41
C SER A 135 5.34 -4.52 13.09
N ARG A 136 5.12 -5.62 13.81
CA ARG A 136 6.17 -6.30 14.59
C ARG A 136 7.09 -7.15 13.72
N LEU A 137 6.64 -7.51 12.52
CA LEU A 137 7.40 -8.34 11.58
C LEU A 137 7.38 -7.69 10.20
N PRO A 138 8.50 -7.74 9.45
CA PRO A 138 8.50 -7.30 8.07
C PRO A 138 7.65 -8.24 7.21
N LEU A 139 6.90 -7.67 6.28
CA LEU A 139 6.17 -8.42 5.26
C LEU A 139 7.11 -8.70 4.08
N VAL A 140 7.42 -9.98 3.84
CA VAL A 140 8.38 -10.43 2.84
C VAL A 140 7.67 -11.05 1.65
N VAL A 141 7.95 -10.57 0.43
CA VAL A 141 7.27 -10.99 -0.80
C VAL A 141 8.27 -11.37 -1.90
N TYR A 142 8.17 -12.65 -2.27
CA TYR A 142 8.62 -13.41 -3.43
C TYR A 142 8.03 -12.98 -4.76
N VAL A 143 8.73 -12.26 -5.65
CA VAL A 143 8.19 -11.98 -7.01
C VAL A 143 9.20 -12.26 -8.12
N PRO A 144 8.76 -12.58 -9.36
CA PRO A 144 9.67 -12.71 -10.49
C PRO A 144 10.39 -11.40 -10.80
N ASP A 145 11.56 -11.49 -11.43
CA ASP A 145 12.33 -10.31 -11.80
C ASP A 145 11.52 -9.33 -12.69
N GLY A 146 11.71 -8.04 -12.40
CA GLY A 146 11.03 -6.94 -13.05
C GLY A 146 9.58 -6.69 -12.61
N PHE A 147 9.00 -7.49 -11.69
CA PHE A 147 7.73 -7.15 -11.03
C PHE A 147 7.97 -6.26 -9.82
N ASP A 148 7.24 -5.16 -9.72
CA ASP A 148 7.25 -4.31 -8.53
C ASP A 148 6.22 -4.78 -7.51
N VAL A 149 6.53 -4.60 -6.23
CA VAL A 149 5.60 -4.77 -5.12
C VAL A 149 5.28 -3.41 -4.53
N ARG A 150 4.03 -2.98 -4.65
CA ARG A 150 3.46 -1.83 -3.95
C ARG A 150 2.52 -2.33 -2.87
N TYR A 151 2.15 -1.46 -1.93
CA TYR A 151 1.17 -1.80 -0.93
C TYR A 151 0.28 -0.60 -0.60
N ARG A 152 -0.90 -0.89 -0.07
CA ARG A 152 -1.85 0.08 0.45
C ARG A 152 -2.36 -0.38 1.81
N VAL A 153 -2.50 0.56 2.74
CA VAL A 153 -3.12 0.27 4.04
C VAL A 153 -4.60 0.60 3.95
N TRP A 154 -5.42 -0.36 4.35
CA TRP A 154 -6.87 -0.21 4.50
C TRP A 154 -7.22 -0.09 5.97
N HIS A 155 -8.20 0.75 6.28
CA HIS A 155 -8.75 0.88 7.63
C HIS A 155 -10.24 0.54 7.61
N ALA A 156 -10.68 -0.21 8.60
CA ALA A 156 -12.10 -0.47 8.83
C ALA A 156 -12.81 0.83 9.23
N SER A 157 -14.08 0.94 8.84
CA SER A 157 -14.97 1.94 9.43
C SER A 157 -15.18 1.61 10.92
N LYS A 158 -15.46 2.64 11.72
CA LYS A 158 -15.85 2.47 13.12
C LYS A 158 -17.24 1.85 13.26
N ASP A 159 -18.08 2.02 12.25
CA ASP A 159 -19.47 1.57 12.29
C ASP A 159 -19.61 0.16 11.75
N VAL A 160 -20.23 -0.71 12.55
CA VAL A 160 -20.66 -2.05 12.13
C VAL A 160 -22.18 -2.04 12.04
N GLN A 161 -22.71 -2.40 10.86
CA GLN A 161 -24.14 -2.43 10.59
C GLN A 161 -24.65 -3.88 10.64
N GLN A 162 -25.88 -4.07 11.10
CA GLN A 162 -26.56 -5.36 11.07
C GLN A 162 -27.33 -5.52 9.75
N ALA A 163 -27.23 -6.68 9.12
CA ALA A 163 -28.02 -7.00 7.92
C ALA A 163 -29.50 -7.27 8.28
N VAL A 164 -30.41 -7.02 7.32
CA VAL A 164 -31.84 -7.32 7.46
C VAL A 164 -32.09 -8.78 7.04
N THR A 165 -32.75 -9.56 7.90
CA THR A 165 -33.21 -10.93 7.58
C THR A 165 -34.52 -10.88 6.79
N GLN A 166 -34.64 -11.72 5.75
CA GLN A 166 -35.87 -11.91 4.97
C GLN A 166 -36.43 -13.31 5.18
#